data_AF-A0A9E6A100-F1
#
_entry.id   AF-A0A9E6A100-F1
#
_cell.length_a   1.000
_cell.length_b   1.000
_cell.length_c   1.000
_cell.angle_alpha   90.00
_cell.angle_beta   90.00
_cell.angle_gamma   90.00
#
_symmetry.space_group_name_H-M   'P 1'
#
loop_
_entity.id
_entity.type
_entity.pdbx_description
1 polymer ?
#
loop_
_entity_poly.entity_id
_entity_poly.type
_entity_poly.pdbx_seq_one_letter_code
_entity_poly.pdbx_strand_id
1 'polypeptide(L)'
;MVLTSLINFARSKQTNGRYVLAPFAWVFALMFSLGRQEGIPPVPPIVAAVVAPETVTDDTVVIPSEDPEIVSPPARVIEPPAPRPIRRDSFFSDLRGPLNLNDWRVSQLENTHQGVFYGGPWVWENIIQKHDRLILKVRAGEDGERPTMAEMQSRRRFGYGRYEVIMRPSGESGVVSTFFTYTGPFRGDPHDEVDIEFIGARPEGIEYNYFRRGRKGAYSREQLDFNISERMNLYAFEWHPDEIIWFVNGEEHYRSPRGQSRIPETVGNIYISAWTGIPSMHAWTGLPRFGDEAQAEYACVSYKPFDSDSYSCADLWSDDPQFHYDDSEAVSD
;
A
#
# COMPACT_ATOMS: atom_id res chain seq x y z
N MET A 1 22.75 37.27 53.88
CA MET A 1 23.60 36.12 54.23
C MET A 1 23.76 35.29 52.94
N VAL A 2 24.90 35.49 52.23
CA VAL A 2 25.62 34.58 51.30
C VAL A 2 24.79 33.91 50.16
N LEU A 3 24.75 34.40 48.90
CA LEU A 3 25.68 34.18 47.75
C LEU A 3 26.12 32.69 47.60
N THR A 4 26.03 31.96 46.48
CA THR A 4 26.72 32.17 45.19
C THR A 4 26.36 31.03 44.21
N SER A 5 26.38 31.36 42.91
CA SER A 5 26.51 30.51 41.71
C SER A 5 27.73 29.57 41.74
N LEU A 6 27.68 28.41 41.04
CA LEU A 6 28.75 27.97 40.11
C LEU A 6 28.42 26.68 39.33
N ILE A 7 28.82 26.75 38.07
CA ILE A 7 28.92 25.76 36.99
C ILE A 7 29.91 24.63 37.35
N ASN A 8 29.70 23.41 36.84
CA ASN A 8 30.81 22.62 36.29
C ASN A 8 30.42 21.51 35.29
N PHE A 9 31.18 21.55 34.19
CA PHE A 9 31.25 20.65 33.05
C PHE A 9 32.35 19.60 33.33
N ALA A 10 32.13 18.32 32.99
CA ALA A 10 33.22 17.33 32.80
C ALA A 10 32.72 16.18 31.89
N ARG A 11 32.99 16.22 30.58
CA ARG A 11 34.06 15.48 29.89
C ARG A 11 34.15 13.99 30.23
N SER A 12 33.51 13.15 29.43
CA SER A 12 33.88 11.73 29.25
C SER A 12 34.90 11.63 28.10
N LYS A 13 36.07 11.07 28.39
CA LYS A 13 37.19 10.88 27.46
C LYS A 13 37.03 9.56 26.70
N GLN A 14 37.23 9.64 25.39
CA GLN A 14 37.51 8.51 24.52
C GLN A 14 38.99 8.09 24.70
N THR A 15 39.27 6.80 24.87
CA THR A 15 40.61 6.23 24.62
C THR A 15 40.50 4.87 23.95
N ASN A 16 41.10 4.79 22.76
CA ASN A 16 41.36 3.60 21.96
C ASN A 16 42.29 2.59 22.67
N GLY A 17 42.20 1.30 22.33
CA GLY A 17 43.28 0.35 22.59
C GLY A 17 42.87 -1.11 22.40
N ARG A 18 43.49 -1.78 21.43
CA ARG A 18 43.17 -3.10 20.88
C ARG A 18 44.20 -4.16 21.35
N TYR A 19 43.75 -5.41 21.47
CA TYR A 19 44.46 -6.71 21.52
C TYR A 19 45.35 -7.09 22.72
N VAL A 20 45.09 -8.27 23.30
CA VAL A 20 46.07 -9.37 23.50
C VAL A 20 45.33 -10.73 23.42
N LEU A 21 45.82 -11.59 22.52
CA LEU A 21 45.53 -13.03 22.38
C LEU A 21 46.35 -13.85 23.38
N ALA A 22 45.93 -15.11 23.57
CA ALA A 22 46.74 -16.34 23.69
C ALA A 22 46.40 -17.22 24.93
N PRO A 23 46.85 -18.48 24.99
CA PRO A 23 45.99 -19.65 24.72
C PRO A 23 46.14 -20.74 25.81
N PHE A 24 45.35 -21.81 25.79
CA PHE A 24 45.81 -23.11 26.31
C PHE A 24 45.18 -24.26 25.52
N ALA A 25 46.06 -25.08 24.96
CA ALA A 25 45.81 -26.31 24.21
C ALA A 25 46.07 -27.55 25.10
N TRP A 26 45.95 -28.75 24.49
CA TRP A 26 46.35 -30.13 24.89
C TRP A 26 45.15 -31.03 25.30
N VAL A 27 44.86 -32.25 24.78
CA VAL A 27 45.46 -33.29 23.86
C VAL A 27 44.29 -34.23 23.43
N PHE A 28 44.02 -34.58 22.16
CA PHE A 28 44.57 -35.62 21.23
C PHE A 28 44.24 -37.12 21.50
N ALA A 29 43.55 -37.76 20.52
CA ALA A 29 43.73 -39.14 19.96
C ALA A 29 42.50 -39.47 19.06
N LEU A 30 42.53 -39.55 17.70
CA LEU A 30 43.02 -40.61 16.77
C LEU A 30 42.70 -42.06 17.24
N MET A 31 42.15 -43.02 16.49
CA MET A 31 42.02 -43.31 15.05
C MET A 31 40.94 -44.41 14.78
N PHE A 32 40.37 -44.40 13.56
CA PHE A 32 39.96 -45.49 12.65
C PHE A 32 39.40 -46.84 13.16
N SER A 33 38.25 -47.26 12.60
CA SER A 33 38.21 -48.27 11.51
C SER A 33 36.82 -48.94 11.33
N LEU A 34 36.30 -48.86 10.10
CA LEU A 34 35.56 -49.86 9.31
C LEU A 34 34.54 -50.82 9.97
N GLY A 35 33.29 -50.76 9.47
CA GLY A 35 32.72 -51.90 8.74
C GLY A 35 31.25 -52.28 9.00
N ARG A 36 30.54 -52.55 7.89
CA ARG A 36 29.17 -53.11 7.67
C ARG A 36 28.00 -52.14 7.86
N GLN A 37 27.25 -51.70 6.84
CA GLN A 37 26.54 -52.33 5.70
C GLN A 37 25.47 -53.38 6.08
N GLU A 38 24.21 -52.95 6.00
CA GLU A 38 23.02 -53.55 5.34
C GLU A 38 22.06 -52.35 5.07
N GLY A 39 21.22 -52.20 4.06
CA GLY A 39 20.83 -52.94 2.86
C GLY A 39 19.55 -52.27 2.33
N ILE A 40 19.55 -51.69 1.12
CA ILE A 40 18.35 -51.23 0.41
C ILE A 40 18.51 -51.65 -1.07
N PRO A 41 17.54 -52.34 -1.69
CA PRO A 41 17.70 -52.85 -3.05
C PRO A 41 17.51 -51.75 -4.12
N PRO A 42 18.22 -51.82 -5.26
CA PRO A 42 18.17 -50.79 -6.31
C PRO A 42 17.07 -51.03 -7.35
N VAL A 43 16.48 -49.94 -7.84
CA VAL A 43 15.60 -49.89 -9.02
C VAL A 43 16.47 -49.85 -10.29
N PRO A 44 16.16 -50.62 -11.36
CA PRO A 44 17.02 -50.68 -12.53
C PRO A 44 16.81 -49.50 -13.50
N PRO A 45 17.82 -49.15 -14.31
CA PRO A 45 17.76 -48.07 -15.29
C PRO A 45 17.16 -48.55 -16.61
N ILE A 46 16.38 -47.69 -17.27
CA ILE A 46 15.94 -47.88 -18.66
C ILE A 46 17.02 -47.26 -19.56
N VAL A 47 17.73 -48.09 -20.31
CA VAL A 47 18.58 -47.68 -21.44
C VAL A 47 17.87 -48.06 -22.72
N ALA A 48 17.62 -47.07 -23.56
CA ALA A 48 17.14 -47.24 -24.92
C ALA A 48 18.26 -47.85 -25.79
N ALA A 49 17.95 -48.93 -26.50
CA ALA A 49 18.73 -49.37 -27.65
C ALA A 49 17.77 -49.86 -28.75
N VAL A 50 17.88 -49.19 -29.89
CA VAL A 50 17.17 -49.39 -31.16
C VAL A 50 17.65 -50.68 -31.83
N VAL A 51 16.73 -51.57 -32.25
CA VAL A 51 16.91 -52.41 -33.45
C VAL A 51 15.54 -52.67 -34.12
N ALA A 52 15.57 -52.60 -35.45
CA ALA A 52 14.50 -52.60 -36.45
C ALA A 52 13.54 -53.82 -36.47
N PRO A 53 12.38 -53.70 -37.15
CA PRO A 53 11.35 -54.72 -37.21
C PRO A 53 11.47 -55.61 -38.47
N GLU A 54 10.84 -56.78 -38.41
CA GLU A 54 10.23 -57.57 -39.51
C GLU A 54 9.76 -58.90 -38.87
N THR A 55 8.58 -59.49 -39.08
CA THR A 55 7.56 -59.46 -40.14
C THR A 55 6.18 -59.90 -39.59
N VAL A 56 5.15 -59.42 -40.28
CA VAL A 56 3.68 -59.65 -40.25
C VAL A 56 3.32 -61.14 -40.48
N THR A 57 2.21 -61.71 -39.95
CA THR A 57 0.81 -61.75 -40.49
C THR A 57 -0.14 -62.31 -39.41
N ASP A 58 -1.23 -61.63 -39.03
CA ASP A 58 -2.53 -61.38 -39.68
C ASP A 58 -3.59 -62.42 -39.29
N ASP A 59 -4.64 -61.93 -38.62
CA ASP A 59 -6.04 -62.24 -38.90
C ASP A 59 -6.92 -61.77 -37.73
N THR A 60 -7.44 -60.54 -37.80
CA THR A 60 -8.66 -60.18 -37.05
C THR A 60 -9.53 -59.20 -37.84
N VAL A 61 -10.63 -59.77 -38.36
CA VAL A 61 -11.99 -59.25 -38.48
C VAL A 61 -12.14 -57.73 -38.28
N VAL A 62 -12.43 -57.05 -39.39
CA VAL A 62 -12.78 -55.64 -39.47
C VAL A 62 -14.18 -55.42 -38.87
N ILE A 63 -14.25 -54.70 -37.75
CA ILE A 63 -15.46 -53.97 -37.34
C ILE A 63 -15.31 -52.55 -37.92
N PRO A 64 -16.28 -52.01 -38.68
CA PRO A 64 -16.16 -50.66 -39.20
C PRO A 64 -16.34 -49.66 -38.05
N SER A 65 -15.25 -48.99 -37.67
CA SER A 65 -15.26 -47.80 -36.82
C SER A 65 -15.41 -46.56 -37.70
N GLU A 66 -16.64 -46.17 -38.02
CA GLU A 66 -16.91 -44.78 -38.37
C GLU A 66 -17.18 -44.02 -37.06
N ASP A 67 -16.11 -43.63 -36.37
CA ASP A 67 -16.22 -42.56 -35.37
C ASP A 67 -16.24 -41.24 -36.14
N PRO A 68 -17.35 -40.47 -36.14
CA PRO A 68 -17.34 -39.16 -36.74
C PRO A 68 -16.36 -38.29 -35.94
N GLU A 69 -15.43 -37.64 -36.64
CA GLU A 69 -14.61 -36.57 -36.08
C GLU A 69 -15.53 -35.57 -35.37
N ILE A 70 -15.49 -35.56 -34.04
CA ILE A 70 -16.11 -34.51 -33.24
C ILE A 70 -15.24 -33.27 -33.45
N VAL A 71 -15.58 -32.50 -34.48
CA VAL A 71 -15.08 -31.14 -34.65
C VAL A 71 -15.64 -30.33 -33.48
N SER A 72 -14.86 -30.25 -32.39
CA SER A 72 -15.15 -29.35 -31.29
C SER A 72 -15.32 -27.95 -31.88
N PRO A 73 -16.48 -27.30 -31.70
CA PRO A 73 -16.65 -25.94 -32.19
C PRO A 73 -15.54 -25.08 -31.57
N PRO A 74 -15.00 -24.09 -32.30
CA PRO A 74 -14.01 -23.18 -31.73
C PRO A 74 -14.56 -22.63 -30.43
N ALA A 75 -13.76 -22.73 -29.35
CA ALA A 75 -14.13 -22.20 -28.05
C ALA A 75 -14.64 -20.78 -28.27
N ARG A 76 -15.90 -20.54 -27.91
CA ARG A 76 -16.52 -19.22 -28.04
C ARG A 76 -15.62 -18.27 -27.26
N VAL A 77 -14.96 -17.34 -27.95
CA VAL A 77 -14.26 -16.24 -27.31
C VAL A 77 -15.35 -15.47 -26.58
N ILE A 78 -15.47 -15.72 -25.28
CA ILE A 78 -16.31 -14.91 -24.41
C ILE A 78 -15.52 -13.63 -24.27
N GLU A 79 -15.85 -12.63 -25.08
CA GLU A 79 -15.34 -11.28 -24.85
C GLU A 79 -15.63 -10.93 -23.40
N PRO A 80 -14.62 -10.46 -22.63
CA PRO A 80 -14.87 -10.03 -21.26
C PRO A 80 -16.00 -9.00 -21.27
N PRO A 81 -16.91 -9.06 -20.28
CA PRO A 81 -18.02 -8.12 -20.22
C PRO A 81 -17.47 -6.69 -20.30
N ALA A 82 -18.12 -5.84 -21.09
CA ALA A 82 -17.73 -4.44 -21.19
C ALA A 82 -17.67 -3.82 -19.79
N PRO A 83 -16.68 -2.95 -19.50
CA PRO A 83 -16.54 -2.33 -18.19
C PRO A 83 -17.82 -1.58 -17.84
N ARG A 84 -18.19 -1.65 -16.56
CA ARG A 84 -19.41 -1.00 -16.05
C ARG A 84 -19.36 0.51 -16.36
N PRO A 85 -20.50 1.16 -16.61
CA PRO A 85 -20.50 2.60 -16.85
C PRO A 85 -20.15 3.37 -15.57
N ILE A 86 -19.66 4.61 -15.69
CA ILE A 86 -19.58 5.53 -14.56
C ILE A 86 -20.94 6.20 -14.34
N ARG A 87 -21.57 5.94 -13.19
CA ARG A 87 -22.88 6.52 -12.86
C ARG A 87 -22.74 7.97 -12.39
N ARG A 88 -23.76 8.78 -12.66
CA ARG A 88 -23.79 10.23 -12.35
C ARG A 88 -23.46 10.52 -10.89
N ASP A 89 -24.05 9.76 -9.97
CA ASP A 89 -23.90 9.97 -8.53
C ASP A 89 -22.64 9.28 -7.96
N SER A 90 -21.89 8.59 -8.81
CA SER A 90 -20.58 8.00 -8.51
C SER A 90 -19.46 8.91 -9.00
N PHE A 91 -18.23 8.56 -8.61
CA PHE A 91 -17.01 9.25 -8.97
C PHE A 91 -15.94 8.22 -9.27
N PHE A 92 -15.23 8.40 -10.37
CA PHE A 92 -14.10 7.57 -10.74
C PHE A 92 -13.05 8.47 -11.39
N SER A 93 -11.83 8.39 -10.87
CA SER A 93 -10.69 9.14 -11.35
C SER A 93 -9.54 8.15 -11.56
N ASP A 94 -9.29 7.81 -12.82
CA ASP A 94 -8.07 7.09 -13.23
C ASP A 94 -6.90 8.08 -13.21
N LEU A 95 -6.04 7.97 -12.20
CA LEU A 95 -4.92 8.88 -11.96
C LEU A 95 -3.65 8.50 -12.74
N ARG A 96 -3.74 7.47 -13.58
CA ARG A 96 -2.68 7.07 -14.51
C ARG A 96 -2.69 7.93 -15.77
N GLY A 97 -3.86 8.45 -16.13
CA GLY A 97 -4.05 9.43 -17.19
C GLY A 97 -3.82 10.87 -16.73
N PRO A 98 -3.87 11.85 -17.65
CA PRO A 98 -3.72 13.26 -17.31
C PRO A 98 -4.75 13.74 -16.28
N LEU A 99 -4.27 14.46 -15.26
CA LEU A 99 -5.12 14.96 -14.20
C LEU A 99 -6.26 15.87 -14.71
N ASN A 100 -7.51 15.50 -14.41
CA ASN A 100 -8.68 16.32 -14.72
C ASN A 100 -8.96 17.37 -13.63
N LEU A 101 -8.67 18.64 -13.92
CA LEU A 101 -8.88 19.75 -12.98
C LEU A 101 -10.34 20.19 -12.81
N ASN A 102 -11.27 19.61 -13.57
CA ASN A 102 -12.71 19.72 -13.29
C ASN A 102 -13.15 18.77 -12.17
N ASP A 103 -12.39 17.70 -11.92
CA ASP A 103 -12.65 16.76 -10.84
C ASP A 103 -11.86 17.12 -9.59
N TRP A 104 -10.67 17.70 -9.76
CA TRP A 104 -9.73 17.97 -8.69
C TRP A 104 -9.41 19.44 -8.49
N ARG A 105 -9.11 19.79 -7.24
CA ARG A 105 -8.43 21.04 -6.86
C ARG A 105 -7.17 20.66 -6.08
N VAL A 106 -6.04 21.17 -6.52
CA VAL A 106 -4.78 21.06 -5.77
C VAL A 106 -4.76 22.15 -4.68
N SER A 107 -4.35 21.77 -3.47
CA SER A 107 -4.23 22.68 -2.34
C SER A 107 -2.97 23.55 -2.48
N GLN A 108 -3.10 24.84 -2.15
CA GLN A 108 -2.01 25.83 -2.17
C GLN A 108 -2.13 26.69 -0.90
N LEU A 109 -1.74 26.12 0.25
CA LEU A 109 -1.88 26.78 1.55
C LEU A 109 -0.53 26.78 2.27
N GLU A 110 -0.18 27.93 2.85
CA GLU A 110 1.10 28.14 3.53
C GLU A 110 1.27 27.37 4.84
N ASN A 111 0.17 26.91 5.45
CA ASN A 111 0.18 26.17 6.71
C ASN A 111 0.99 26.87 7.83
N THR A 112 0.78 28.17 8.00
CA THR A 112 1.45 29.01 9.03
C THR A 112 0.53 29.41 10.19
N HIS A 113 -0.72 28.97 10.19
CA HIS A 113 -1.69 29.34 11.21
C HIS A 113 -1.43 28.61 12.53
N GLN A 114 -1.86 29.20 13.65
CA GLN A 114 -1.71 28.60 14.97
C GLN A 114 -2.48 27.26 15.04
N GLY A 115 -1.84 26.23 15.60
CA GLY A 115 -2.43 24.90 15.73
C GLY A 115 -2.29 24.01 14.50
N VAL A 116 -1.56 24.45 13.47
CA VAL A 116 -1.23 23.63 12.31
C VAL A 116 -0.29 22.47 12.70
N PHE A 117 -0.49 21.30 12.08
CA PHE A 117 0.32 20.11 12.31
C PHE A 117 1.30 19.81 11.16
N TYR A 118 1.09 20.47 10.03
CA TYR A 118 1.84 20.30 8.78
C TYR A 118 3.17 21.05 8.78
N GLY A 119 4.23 20.41 8.30
CA GLY A 119 5.61 20.92 8.35
C GLY A 119 5.90 22.10 7.43
N GLY A 120 5.09 22.32 6.40
CA GLY A 120 5.23 23.44 5.47
C GLY A 120 4.07 23.58 4.48
N PRO A 121 4.24 24.31 3.37
CA PRO A 121 3.15 24.61 2.46
C PRO A 121 2.73 23.42 1.60
N TRP A 122 1.46 23.41 1.19
CA TRP A 122 0.99 22.63 0.04
C TRP A 122 1.36 23.37 -1.24
N VAL A 123 2.03 22.69 -2.17
CA VAL A 123 2.51 23.31 -3.42
C VAL A 123 2.14 22.48 -4.63
N TRP A 124 1.85 23.15 -5.74
CA TRP A 124 1.43 22.50 -6.99
C TRP A 124 2.56 21.67 -7.60
N GLU A 125 3.79 22.14 -7.46
CA GLU A 125 5.03 21.56 -7.98
C GLU A 125 5.33 20.18 -7.40
N ASN A 126 4.64 19.80 -6.32
CA ASN A 126 4.75 18.49 -5.70
C ASN A 126 3.71 17.49 -6.25
N ILE A 127 2.88 17.89 -7.22
CA ILE A 127 1.98 17.00 -7.97
C ILE A 127 2.64 16.62 -9.29
N ILE A 128 3.11 15.38 -9.39
CA ILE A 128 3.85 14.88 -10.56
C ILE A 128 3.03 13.80 -11.27
N GLN A 129 2.58 14.08 -12.49
CA GLN A 129 1.94 13.09 -13.35
C GLN A 129 3.00 12.18 -13.99
N LYS A 130 2.81 10.86 -13.88
CA LYS A 130 3.50 9.83 -14.68
C LYS A 130 2.47 9.10 -15.56
N HIS A 131 2.95 8.22 -16.44
CA HIS A 131 2.10 7.51 -17.41
C HIS A 131 1.19 6.44 -16.77
N ASP A 132 1.52 6.00 -15.57
CA ASP A 132 0.89 4.88 -14.86
C ASP A 132 0.43 5.24 -13.44
N ARG A 133 0.65 6.48 -12.99
CA ARG A 133 0.29 6.97 -11.65
C ARG A 133 0.44 8.48 -11.52
N LEU A 134 -0.19 9.01 -10.48
CA LEU A 134 0.06 10.32 -9.93
C LEU A 134 0.98 10.20 -8.71
N ILE A 135 1.96 11.08 -8.58
CA ILE A 135 2.90 11.11 -7.46
C ILE A 135 2.70 12.42 -6.68
N LEU A 136 2.52 12.30 -5.36
CA LEU A 136 2.52 13.41 -4.41
C LEU A 136 3.85 13.41 -3.66
N LYS A 137 4.65 14.46 -3.87
CA LYS A 137 5.99 14.61 -3.31
C LYS A 137 5.96 15.33 -1.95
N VAL A 138 6.85 14.90 -1.06
CA VAL A 138 7.31 15.67 0.09
C VAL A 138 8.77 15.99 -0.17
N ARG A 139 9.14 17.26 -0.19
CA ARG A 139 10.53 17.69 -0.40
C ARG A 139 11.07 18.33 0.86
N ALA A 140 12.27 17.95 1.25
CA ALA A 140 12.97 18.60 2.35
C ALA A 140 13.19 20.09 2.01
N GLY A 141 13.21 20.93 3.05
CA GLY A 141 13.64 22.31 2.90
C GLY A 141 15.16 22.39 2.91
N GLU A 142 15.73 23.21 2.04
CA GLU A 142 17.16 23.53 2.04
C GLU A 142 17.45 24.66 3.04
N ASP A 143 18.64 24.69 3.63
CA ASP A 143 19.14 25.84 4.41
C ASP A 143 18.23 26.39 5.52
N GLY A 144 17.45 25.52 6.16
CA GLY A 144 16.54 25.90 7.25
C GLY A 144 15.15 26.35 6.79
N GLU A 145 14.88 26.30 5.48
CA GLU A 145 13.54 26.45 4.93
C GLU A 145 12.62 25.31 5.35
N ARG A 146 11.32 25.57 5.29
CA ARG A 146 10.31 24.55 5.57
C ARG A 146 10.23 23.54 4.42
N PRO A 147 9.96 22.25 4.69
CA PRO A 147 9.67 21.28 3.64
C PRO A 147 8.42 21.67 2.85
N THR A 148 8.31 21.23 1.59
CA THR A 148 7.11 21.40 0.78
C THR A 148 6.38 20.07 0.61
N MET A 149 5.06 20.11 0.46
CA MET A 149 4.20 18.93 0.50
C MET A 149 3.08 19.04 -0.53
N ALA A 150 2.28 17.98 -0.66
CA ALA A 150 1.20 17.93 -1.64
C ALA A 150 -0.12 17.44 -1.04
N GLU A 151 -1.21 18.10 -1.43
CA GLU A 151 -2.58 17.69 -1.14
C GLU A 151 -3.48 18.04 -2.32
N MET A 152 -4.41 17.15 -2.62
CA MET A 152 -5.47 17.37 -3.60
C MET A 152 -6.82 16.95 -3.03
N GLN A 153 -7.85 17.67 -3.45
CA GLN A 153 -9.23 17.39 -3.07
C GLN A 153 -10.14 17.28 -4.28
N SER A 154 -11.13 16.40 -4.20
CA SER A 154 -12.22 16.38 -5.19
C SER A 154 -12.97 17.71 -5.15
N ARG A 155 -13.54 18.14 -6.27
CA ARG A 155 -14.45 19.30 -6.31
C ARG A 155 -15.83 18.93 -5.79
N ARG A 156 -16.29 17.74 -6.16
CA ARG A 156 -17.57 17.16 -5.72
C ARG A 156 -17.46 16.67 -4.28
N ARG A 157 -18.60 16.66 -3.59
CA ARG A 157 -18.76 16.16 -2.23
C ARG A 157 -19.63 14.90 -2.25
N PHE A 158 -19.37 14.00 -1.33
CA PHE A 158 -19.93 12.66 -1.28
C PHE A 158 -20.36 12.31 0.15
N GLY A 159 -21.38 11.46 0.28
CA GLY A 159 -21.94 11.03 1.56
C GLY A 159 -21.66 9.56 1.83
N TYR A 160 -22.63 8.87 2.42
CA TYR A 160 -22.56 7.43 2.62
C TYR A 160 -22.32 6.67 1.32
N GLY A 161 -21.59 5.56 1.42
CA GLY A 161 -21.17 4.75 0.27
C GLY A 161 -19.77 4.20 0.46
N ARG A 162 -19.22 3.65 -0.62
CA ARG A 162 -17.90 3.05 -0.67
C ARG A 162 -16.91 3.98 -1.34
N TYR A 163 -15.78 4.19 -0.68
CA TYR A 163 -14.66 5.00 -1.11
C TYR A 163 -13.46 4.10 -1.32
N GLU A 164 -12.79 4.21 -2.47
CA GLU A 164 -11.71 3.31 -2.84
C GLU A 164 -10.53 4.10 -3.41
N VAL A 165 -9.33 3.63 -3.10
CA VAL A 165 -8.07 4.17 -3.62
C VAL A 165 -7.14 3.01 -3.98
N ILE A 166 -6.44 3.11 -5.11
CA ILE A 166 -5.26 2.29 -5.37
C ILE A 166 -4.05 3.19 -5.17
N MET A 167 -3.24 2.88 -4.16
CA MET A 167 -2.07 3.69 -3.81
C MET A 167 -0.91 2.87 -3.28
N ARG A 168 0.28 3.48 -3.32
CA ARG A 168 1.51 3.03 -2.68
C ARG A 168 2.00 4.15 -1.75
N PRO A 169 1.74 4.03 -0.43
CA PRO A 169 2.25 4.97 0.56
C PRO A 169 3.78 5.10 0.57
N SER A 170 4.27 6.22 1.10
CA SER A 170 5.69 6.38 1.42
C SER A 170 6.13 5.44 2.55
N GLY A 171 7.26 4.75 2.36
CA GLY A 171 7.93 3.98 3.42
C GLY A 171 8.92 4.81 4.26
N GLU A 172 9.00 6.12 4.02
CA GLU A 172 10.00 6.96 4.65
C GLU A 172 9.54 7.54 6.00
N SER A 173 10.40 7.47 7.01
CA SER A 173 10.08 7.98 8.35
C SER A 173 9.80 9.48 8.35
N GLY A 174 8.77 9.90 9.08
CA GLY A 174 8.31 11.29 9.16
C GLY A 174 7.40 11.71 8.01
N VAL A 175 7.07 10.81 7.07
CA VAL A 175 6.08 11.05 6.02
C VAL A 175 4.78 10.34 6.36
N VAL A 176 3.67 11.04 6.14
CA VAL A 176 2.31 10.54 6.23
C VAL A 176 1.70 10.58 4.83
N SER A 177 1.18 9.44 4.37
CA SER A 177 0.43 9.33 3.11
C SER A 177 -1.03 9.06 3.45
N THR A 178 -1.97 9.76 2.82
CA THR A 178 -3.39 9.67 3.22
C THR A 178 -4.35 9.50 2.06
N PHE A 179 -5.50 8.92 2.41
CA PHE A 179 -6.74 8.96 1.64
C PHE A 179 -7.89 9.13 2.62
N PHE A 180 -8.64 10.22 2.50
CA PHE A 180 -9.63 10.59 3.51
C PHE A 180 -10.79 11.39 2.92
N THR A 181 -11.86 11.53 3.69
CA THR A 181 -12.91 12.52 3.41
C THR A 181 -12.85 13.64 4.43
N TYR A 182 -13.12 14.87 4.01
CA TYR A 182 -13.18 15.99 4.94
C TYR A 182 -14.20 17.04 4.52
N THR A 183 -14.88 17.58 5.52
CA THR A 183 -15.51 18.90 5.48
C THR A 183 -15.32 19.58 6.82
N GLY A 184 -15.49 20.90 6.90
CA GLY A 184 -15.22 21.64 8.13
C GLY A 184 -15.52 23.13 8.09
N PRO A 185 -15.13 23.86 9.16
CA PRO A 185 -15.52 25.25 9.38
C PRO A 185 -15.12 26.21 8.27
N PHE A 186 -14.04 25.92 7.54
CA PHE A 186 -13.60 26.69 6.36
C PHE A 186 -14.66 26.72 5.24
N ARG A 187 -15.64 25.81 5.26
CA ARG A 187 -16.80 25.77 4.36
C ARG A 187 -18.13 26.08 5.05
N GLY A 188 -18.12 26.44 6.34
CA GLY A 188 -19.32 26.62 7.14
C GLY A 188 -19.95 25.31 7.62
N ASP A 189 -19.24 24.18 7.50
CA ASP A 189 -19.70 22.85 7.92
C ASP A 189 -19.08 22.44 9.27
N PRO A 190 -19.68 21.48 10.00
CA PRO A 190 -18.97 20.81 11.08
C PRO A 190 -17.74 20.06 10.56
N HIS A 191 -16.71 19.89 11.40
CA HIS A 191 -15.58 19.02 11.07
C HIS A 191 -16.01 17.55 11.12
N ASP A 192 -16.28 16.99 9.95
CA ASP A 192 -16.64 15.60 9.73
C ASP A 192 -15.64 14.98 8.76
N GLU A 193 -15.10 13.81 9.12
CA GLU A 193 -13.94 13.20 8.44
C GLU A 193 -13.86 11.69 8.65
N VAL A 194 -13.36 10.97 7.64
CA VAL A 194 -13.00 9.54 7.70
C VAL A 194 -11.64 9.34 7.06
N ASP A 195 -10.75 8.66 7.77
CA ASP A 195 -9.33 8.60 7.44
C ASP A 195 -8.84 7.18 7.13
N ILE A 196 -7.93 7.09 6.16
CA ILE A 196 -6.91 6.06 6.05
C ILE A 196 -5.55 6.77 6.03
N GLU A 197 -4.72 6.50 7.04
CA GLU A 197 -3.42 7.13 7.23
C GLU A 197 -2.31 6.09 7.28
N PHE A 198 -1.24 6.36 6.54
CA PHE A 198 -0.05 5.52 6.47
C PHE A 198 1.15 6.28 6.98
N ILE A 199 1.85 5.72 7.97
CA ILE A 199 2.99 6.36 8.60
C ILE A 199 4.25 5.64 8.14
N GLY A 200 5.09 6.30 7.33
CA GLY A 200 6.26 5.65 6.73
C GLY A 200 7.28 5.13 7.76
N ALA A 201 7.29 5.67 8.99
CA ALA A 201 8.09 5.12 10.08
C ALA A 201 7.61 3.73 10.57
N ARG A 202 6.46 3.26 10.12
CA ARG A 202 5.82 1.96 10.44
C ARG A 202 5.23 1.37 9.15
N PRO A 203 6.08 0.87 8.24
CA PRO A 203 5.66 0.51 6.89
C PRO A 203 4.75 -0.73 6.82
N GLU A 204 4.54 -1.47 7.91
CA GLU A 204 3.57 -2.57 7.97
C GLU A 204 2.32 -2.18 8.78
N GLY A 205 2.11 -0.89 9.03
CA GLY A 205 0.99 -0.37 9.81
C GLY A 205 0.03 0.46 8.96
N ILE A 206 -1.24 0.42 9.35
CA ILE A 206 -2.30 1.28 8.82
C ILE A 206 -3.07 1.90 9.98
N GLU A 207 -3.43 3.18 9.87
CA GLU A 207 -4.16 3.90 10.90
C GLU A 207 -5.52 4.34 10.37
N TYR A 208 -6.56 4.04 11.14
CA TYR A 208 -7.95 4.36 10.85
C TYR A 208 -8.47 5.35 11.87
N ASN A 209 -9.15 6.38 11.37
CA ASN A 209 -9.68 7.43 12.20
C ASN A 209 -10.93 8.03 11.58
N TYR A 210 -11.70 8.76 12.39
CA TYR A 210 -12.88 9.48 11.94
C TYR A 210 -13.26 10.53 12.97
N PHE A 211 -13.92 11.60 12.52
CA PHE A 211 -14.36 12.72 13.35
C PHE A 211 -15.81 13.08 13.07
N ARG A 212 -16.55 13.39 14.14
CA ARG A 212 -17.87 14.01 14.03
C ARG A 212 -17.89 15.31 14.81
N ARG A 213 -18.17 16.41 14.12
CA ARG A 213 -18.16 17.78 14.66
C ARG A 213 -16.87 18.08 15.44
N GLY A 214 -15.73 17.69 14.86
CA GLY A 214 -14.38 17.91 15.41
C GLY A 214 -14.03 17.00 16.59
N ARG A 215 -14.88 16.03 16.94
CA ARG A 215 -14.61 15.08 18.03
C ARG A 215 -14.19 13.74 17.43
N LYS A 216 -12.99 13.31 17.79
CA LYS A 216 -12.37 12.05 17.35
C LYS A 216 -13.17 10.83 17.82
N GLY A 217 -13.43 9.93 16.87
CA GLY A 217 -14.03 8.60 17.05
C GLY A 217 -13.08 7.58 17.67
N ALA A 218 -13.40 6.30 17.47
CA ALA A 218 -12.54 5.19 17.87
C ALA A 218 -11.39 5.06 16.85
N TYR A 219 -10.25 5.66 17.17
CA TYR A 219 -9.03 5.46 16.39
C TYR A 219 -8.52 4.04 16.57
N SER A 220 -8.01 3.48 15.48
CA SER A 220 -7.28 2.22 15.50
C SER A 220 -5.98 2.31 14.72
N ARG A 221 -5.00 1.53 15.18
CA ARG A 221 -3.79 1.22 14.43
C ARG A 221 -3.75 -0.28 14.26
N GLU A 222 -3.78 -0.73 13.03
CA GLU A 222 -3.82 -2.14 12.68
C GLU A 222 -2.53 -2.53 11.94
N GLN A 223 -2.24 -3.83 11.97
CA GLN A 223 -1.08 -4.42 11.32
C GLN A 223 -1.47 -4.97 9.95
N LEU A 224 -0.58 -4.81 8.98
CA LEU A 224 -0.62 -5.45 7.67
C LEU A 224 0.42 -6.58 7.64
N ASP A 225 0.17 -7.56 6.78
CA ASP A 225 1.07 -8.68 6.49
C ASP A 225 2.06 -8.37 5.35
N PHE A 226 2.08 -7.13 4.87
CA PHE A 226 2.98 -6.62 3.84
C PHE A 226 3.48 -5.21 4.18
N ASN A 227 4.57 -4.80 3.52
CA ASN A 227 5.08 -3.44 3.59
C ASN A 227 4.37 -2.55 2.55
N ILE A 228 3.74 -1.48 3.04
CA ILE A 228 2.93 -0.54 2.25
C ILE A 228 3.69 0.16 1.12
N SER A 229 5.02 0.23 1.21
CA SER A 229 5.86 0.97 0.25
C SER A 229 6.39 0.11 -0.90
N GLU A 230 6.18 -1.20 -0.86
CA GLU A 230 6.70 -2.11 -1.88
C GLU A 230 5.89 -2.03 -3.17
N ARG A 231 4.56 -2.14 -3.07
CA ARG A 231 3.65 -2.17 -4.22
C ARG A 231 2.36 -1.38 -3.98
N MET A 232 1.65 -1.10 -5.06
CA MET A 232 0.30 -0.55 -5.02
C MET A 232 -0.65 -1.58 -4.38
N ASN A 233 -1.56 -1.11 -3.54
CA ASN A 233 -2.64 -1.91 -2.96
C ASN A 233 -3.97 -1.19 -3.09
N LEU A 234 -5.06 -1.95 -3.07
CA LEU A 234 -6.42 -1.40 -3.01
C LEU A 234 -6.81 -1.19 -1.55
N TYR A 235 -7.11 0.05 -1.18
CA TYR A 235 -7.67 0.38 0.12
C TYR A 235 -9.06 0.96 -0.06
N ALA A 236 -9.94 0.68 0.89
CA ALA A 236 -11.28 1.25 0.85
C ALA A 236 -11.85 1.46 2.24
N PHE A 237 -12.88 2.30 2.32
CA PHE A 237 -13.81 2.28 3.43
C PHE A 237 -15.24 2.40 2.94
N GLU A 238 -16.14 1.75 3.66
CA GLU A 238 -17.58 1.92 3.57
C GLU A 238 -18.06 2.77 4.72
N TRP A 239 -18.63 3.91 4.38
CA TRP A 239 -19.20 4.83 5.35
C TRP A 239 -20.71 4.61 5.41
N HIS A 240 -21.17 4.01 6.51
CA HIS A 240 -22.57 3.78 6.83
C HIS A 240 -23.05 4.81 7.86
N PRO A 241 -24.37 4.94 8.10
CA PRO A 241 -24.88 5.86 9.13
C PRO A 241 -24.43 5.53 10.56
N ASP A 242 -24.16 4.26 10.87
CA ASP A 242 -23.90 3.76 12.22
C ASP A 242 -22.53 3.09 12.40
N GLU A 243 -21.78 2.86 11.33
CA GLU A 243 -20.43 2.31 11.35
C GLU A 243 -19.58 2.74 10.14
N ILE A 244 -18.28 2.56 10.25
CA ILE A 244 -17.34 2.61 9.13
C ILE A 244 -16.61 1.27 9.11
N ILE A 245 -16.46 0.72 7.91
CA ILE A 245 -15.78 -0.56 7.66
C ILE A 245 -14.64 -0.27 6.71
N TRP A 246 -13.42 -0.62 7.09
CA TRP A 246 -12.22 -0.45 6.27
C TRP A 246 -11.80 -1.78 5.65
N PHE A 247 -11.28 -1.69 4.43
CA PHE A 247 -10.90 -2.83 3.62
C PHE A 247 -9.49 -2.66 3.07
N VAL A 248 -8.80 -3.80 2.94
CA VAL A 248 -7.49 -3.91 2.29
C VAL A 248 -7.60 -5.02 1.25
N ASN A 249 -7.22 -4.74 0.01
CA ASN A 249 -7.26 -5.65 -1.13
C ASN A 249 -8.60 -6.37 -1.34
N GLY A 250 -9.70 -5.68 -1.01
CA GLY A 250 -11.07 -6.19 -1.15
C GLY A 250 -11.62 -6.91 0.08
N GLU A 251 -10.78 -7.21 1.07
CA GLU A 251 -11.18 -7.89 2.32
C GLU A 251 -11.41 -6.90 3.45
N GLU A 252 -12.40 -7.15 4.29
CA GLU A 252 -12.63 -6.34 5.50
C GLU A 252 -11.44 -6.52 6.45
N HIS A 253 -10.81 -5.40 6.83
CA HIS A 253 -9.66 -5.39 7.72
C HIS A 253 -10.01 -4.87 9.11
N TYR A 254 -10.86 -3.84 9.18
CA TYR A 254 -11.27 -3.25 10.45
C TYR A 254 -12.68 -2.66 10.38
N ARG A 255 -13.34 -2.56 11.53
CA ARG A 255 -14.68 -2.00 11.67
C ARG A 255 -14.76 -1.15 12.92
N SER A 256 -15.36 0.04 12.80
CA SER A 256 -15.60 0.91 13.94
C SER A 256 -16.53 0.25 14.96
N PRO A 257 -16.29 0.39 16.27
CA PRO A 257 -17.18 -0.17 17.29
C PRO A 257 -18.61 0.40 17.20
N ARG A 258 -19.61 -0.48 17.24
CA ARG A 258 -21.02 -0.10 17.34
C ARG A 258 -21.33 0.48 18.72
N GLY A 259 -22.14 1.54 18.78
CA GLY A 259 -22.62 2.14 20.04
C GLY A 259 -21.75 3.24 20.67
N GLN A 260 -20.57 3.54 20.12
CA GLN A 260 -19.75 4.71 20.50
C GLN A 260 -19.77 5.79 19.40
N SER A 261 -20.94 6.01 18.77
CA SER A 261 -20.98 6.60 17.42
C SER A 261 -20.67 8.10 17.40
N ARG A 262 -19.44 8.39 16.99
CA ARG A 262 -19.04 9.66 16.36
C ARG A 262 -18.94 9.48 14.85
N ILE A 263 -19.82 8.68 14.28
CA ILE A 263 -19.84 8.46 12.83
C ILE A 263 -20.20 9.79 12.17
N PRO A 264 -19.42 10.26 11.19
CA PRO A 264 -19.70 11.51 10.52
C PRO A 264 -21.05 11.43 9.79
N GLU A 265 -21.68 12.58 9.56
CA GLU A 265 -23.00 12.66 8.88
C GLU A 265 -22.98 13.65 7.70
N THR A 266 -21.97 14.51 7.63
CA THR A 266 -21.92 15.63 6.69
C THR A 266 -21.12 15.25 5.46
N VAL A 267 -21.70 15.39 4.26
CA VAL A 267 -21.02 15.07 2.99
C VAL A 267 -19.67 15.78 2.87
N GLY A 268 -18.61 15.06 2.49
CA GLY A 268 -17.23 15.57 2.46
C GLY A 268 -16.65 15.60 1.06
N ASN A 269 -15.59 16.39 0.84
CA ASN A 269 -14.72 16.19 -0.32
C ASN A 269 -13.81 14.97 -0.04
N ILE A 270 -13.37 14.27 -1.08
CA ILE A 270 -12.30 13.28 -0.99
C ILE A 270 -10.97 14.02 -1.04
N TYR A 271 -10.00 13.61 -0.24
CA TYR A 271 -8.65 14.13 -0.20
C TYR A 271 -7.63 13.02 -0.35
N ILE A 272 -6.53 13.35 -1.03
CA ILE A 272 -5.29 12.58 -1.04
C ILE A 272 -4.14 13.52 -0.69
N SER A 273 -3.19 13.06 0.11
CA SER A 273 -2.06 13.90 0.51
C SER A 273 -0.80 13.10 0.84
N ALA A 274 0.35 13.75 0.72
CA ALA A 274 1.62 13.29 1.26
C ALA A 274 2.28 14.46 2.00
N TRP A 275 2.61 14.26 3.27
CA TRP A 275 3.08 15.35 4.13
C TRP A 275 4.04 14.91 5.23
N THR A 276 4.75 15.86 5.80
CA THR A 276 5.59 15.69 7.00
C THR A 276 5.15 16.65 8.09
N GLY A 277 5.27 16.23 9.35
CA GLY A 277 4.77 16.99 10.50
C GLY A 277 5.77 17.97 11.10
N ILE A 278 5.25 18.98 11.80
CA ILE A 278 6.06 19.83 12.70
C ILE A 278 6.68 18.99 13.85
N PRO A 279 7.68 19.51 14.59
CA PRO A 279 8.36 18.75 15.65
C PRO A 279 7.45 18.09 16.69
N SER A 280 6.33 18.71 17.06
CA SER A 280 5.38 18.12 18.02
C SER A 280 4.68 16.86 17.49
N MET A 281 4.69 16.62 16.18
CA MET A 281 4.09 15.45 15.53
C MET A 281 5.05 14.27 15.44
N HIS A 282 6.36 14.47 15.64
CA HIS A 282 7.39 13.45 15.38
C HIS A 282 7.26 12.21 16.28
N ALA A 283 6.65 12.34 17.45
CA ALA A 283 6.32 11.20 18.30
C ALA A 283 5.34 10.22 17.61
N TRP A 284 4.47 10.74 16.74
CA TRP A 284 3.52 9.94 15.97
C TRP A 284 4.07 9.58 14.59
N THR A 285 4.52 10.57 13.81
CA THR A 285 4.95 10.39 12.41
C THR A 285 6.32 9.73 12.26
N GLY A 286 7.10 9.70 13.35
CA GLY A 286 8.54 9.48 13.31
C GLY A 286 9.30 10.75 12.96
N LEU A 287 10.60 10.76 13.27
CA LEU A 287 11.51 11.82 12.82
C LEU A 287 11.65 11.78 11.29
N PRO A 288 11.62 12.93 10.59
CA PRO A 288 11.88 13.01 9.16
C PRO A 288 13.23 12.40 8.78
N ARG A 289 13.22 11.34 7.95
CA ARG A 289 14.41 10.68 7.40
C ARG A 289 14.15 10.22 5.97
N PHE A 290 14.12 11.16 5.01
CA PHE A 290 13.85 10.88 3.59
C PHE A 290 14.84 11.57 2.61
N GLY A 291 16.00 12.02 3.10
CA GLY A 291 16.94 12.78 2.26
C GLY A 291 16.28 14.03 1.68
N ASP A 292 16.42 14.23 0.38
CA ASP A 292 15.91 15.41 -0.33
C ASP A 292 14.41 15.33 -0.62
N GLU A 293 13.87 14.14 -0.90
CA GLU A 293 12.46 13.95 -1.21
C GLU A 293 11.93 12.54 -0.88
N ALA A 294 10.66 12.49 -0.49
CA ALA A 294 9.83 11.29 -0.40
C ALA A 294 8.59 11.41 -1.29
N GLN A 295 7.86 10.31 -1.44
CA GLN A 295 6.64 10.31 -2.25
C GLN A 295 5.59 9.30 -1.80
N ALA A 296 4.33 9.63 -2.06
CA ALA A 296 3.23 8.69 -2.12
C ALA A 296 2.70 8.64 -3.56
N GLU A 297 2.25 7.48 -4.01
CA GLU A 297 1.80 7.27 -5.37
C GLU A 297 0.34 6.79 -5.41
N TYR A 298 -0.42 7.24 -6.41
CA TYR A 298 -1.85 6.98 -6.53
C TYR A 298 -2.18 6.61 -7.98
N ALA A 299 -2.84 5.48 -8.19
CA ALA A 299 -3.28 5.03 -9.51
C ALA A 299 -4.78 5.27 -9.74
N CYS A 300 -5.59 5.25 -8.69
CA CYS A 300 -7.04 5.41 -8.81
C CYS A 300 -7.65 5.97 -7.54
N VAL A 301 -8.70 6.80 -7.70
CA VAL A 301 -9.63 7.17 -6.62
C VAL A 301 -11.07 7.05 -7.12
N SER A 302 -11.95 6.47 -6.32
CA SER A 302 -13.37 6.36 -6.66
C SER A 302 -14.30 6.44 -5.45
N TYR A 303 -15.55 6.77 -5.73
CA TYR A 303 -16.68 6.70 -4.80
C TYR A 303 -17.92 6.16 -5.50
N LYS A 304 -18.68 5.31 -4.80
CA LYS A 304 -20.00 4.87 -5.25
C LYS A 304 -21.00 4.80 -4.08
N PRO A 305 -22.24 5.28 -4.26
CA PRO A 305 -23.37 4.91 -3.40
C PRO A 305 -23.54 3.38 -3.37
N PHE A 306 -24.07 2.83 -2.27
CA PHE A 306 -24.16 1.36 -2.08
C PHE A 306 -25.04 0.65 -3.11
N ASP A 307 -26.02 1.34 -3.68
CA ASP A 307 -26.93 0.83 -4.71
C ASP A 307 -26.41 1.06 -6.15
N SER A 308 -25.23 1.65 -6.30
CA SER A 308 -24.64 1.94 -7.61
C SER A 308 -23.83 0.76 -8.15
N ASP A 309 -24.10 0.38 -9.40
CA ASP A 309 -23.32 -0.55 -10.19
C ASP A 309 -22.17 0.14 -10.98
N SER A 310 -21.80 1.38 -10.62
CA SER A 310 -20.72 2.12 -11.28
C SER A 310 -19.38 1.37 -11.25
N TYR A 311 -18.59 1.50 -12.31
CA TYR A 311 -17.18 1.11 -12.29
C TYR A 311 -16.42 1.92 -11.24
N SER A 312 -15.48 1.27 -10.56
CA SER A 312 -14.74 1.80 -9.42
C SER A 312 -13.30 1.29 -9.41
N CYS A 313 -12.49 1.73 -8.44
CA CYS A 313 -11.11 1.29 -8.35
C CYS A 313 -10.98 -0.21 -8.09
N ALA A 314 -11.94 -0.83 -7.41
CA ALA A 314 -11.96 -2.28 -7.26
C ALA A 314 -12.03 -3.03 -8.60
N ASP A 315 -12.80 -2.53 -9.58
CA ASP A 315 -12.82 -3.14 -10.91
C ASP A 315 -11.46 -2.98 -11.60
N LEU A 316 -10.90 -1.76 -11.57
CA LEU A 316 -9.58 -1.51 -12.15
C LEU A 316 -8.48 -2.35 -11.48
N TRP A 317 -8.55 -2.51 -10.16
CA TRP A 317 -7.66 -3.37 -9.40
C TRP A 317 -7.76 -4.82 -9.89
N SER A 318 -8.97 -5.36 -10.05
CA SER A 318 -9.17 -6.74 -10.51
C SER A 318 -8.78 -6.96 -11.97
N ASP A 319 -9.06 -5.98 -12.84
CA ASP A 319 -8.91 -6.14 -14.29
C ASP A 319 -7.47 -5.93 -14.78
N ASP A 320 -6.67 -5.13 -14.06
CA ASP A 320 -5.33 -4.73 -14.53
C ASP A 320 -4.22 -5.61 -13.93
N PRO A 321 -3.51 -6.40 -14.77
CA PRO A 321 -2.44 -7.28 -14.30
C PRO A 321 -1.29 -6.54 -13.61
N GLN A 322 -1.09 -5.24 -13.88
CA GLN A 322 0.01 -4.47 -13.29
C GLN A 322 -0.01 -4.44 -11.75
N PHE A 323 -1.18 -4.72 -11.15
CA PHE A 323 -1.36 -4.73 -9.70
C PHE A 323 -1.13 -6.11 -9.05
N HIS A 324 -1.04 -7.17 -9.86
CA HIS A 324 -0.94 -8.56 -9.38
C HIS A 324 0.37 -9.24 -9.74
N TYR A 325 1.25 -8.58 -10.50
CA TYR A 325 2.57 -9.12 -10.79
C TYR A 325 3.41 -9.19 -9.50
N ASP A 326 3.96 -10.37 -9.25
CA ASP A 326 5.00 -10.56 -8.24
C ASP A 326 6.35 -10.32 -8.92
N ASP A 327 7.07 -9.28 -8.50
CA ASP A 327 8.39 -8.92 -9.05
C ASP A 327 9.47 -10.02 -8.84
N SER A 328 9.11 -11.12 -8.17
CA SER A 328 9.99 -12.25 -7.87
C SER A 328 10.39 -13.09 -9.10
N GLU A 329 9.65 -13.00 -10.22
CA GLU A 329 9.97 -13.76 -11.46
C GLU A 329 10.78 -12.96 -12.51
N ALA A 330 11.05 -11.67 -12.29
CA ALA A 330 11.74 -10.82 -13.28
C ALA A 330 13.28 -10.96 -13.28
N VAL A 331 13.85 -11.88 -12.49
CA VAL A 331 15.31 -12.14 -12.43
C VAL A 331 15.63 -13.56 -12.91
N SER A 332 15.19 -13.90 -14.12
CA SER A 332 15.78 -15.01 -14.86
C SER A 332 15.70 -14.74 -16.35
N ASP A 333 16.67 -13.98 -16.87
CA ASP A 333 17.16 -14.10 -18.25
C ASP A 333 18.60 -13.56 -18.37
#